data_AF-A0A6L5ZS91-F1
#
_entry.id   AF-A0A6L5ZS91-F1
#
_cell.length_a   1.000
_cell.length_b   1.000
_cell.length_c   1.000
_cell.angle_alpha   90.00
_cell.angle_beta   90.00
_cell.angle_gamma   90.00
#
_symmetry.space_group_name_H-M   'P 1'
#
loop_
_entity.id
_entity.type
_entity.pdbx_description
1 polymer ?
#
loop_
_entity_poly.entity_id
_entity_poly.type
_entity_poly.pdbx_seq_one_letter_code
_entity_poly.pdbx_strand_id
1 'polypeptide(L)'
;MSNPLKTDPNIDQLAESAIKNAKALITESAPNLKLNDRASRKRFTRLFKDPDAVSVTVTLTDEVMRIKSSKHAAKLLAGAAKQASFAGFGFVNAVGLKMIGILGSVAPKPVLFAVDTQVKRLSKGIILPSEKKKLGRQIKRRSKNAIRLNINVLGEAVLGQREADERFERVLEMMHRPEVDYVSVKLSSVAAQIIALDRKGTAKRVSAKLQQIYRVSQSTGTFVNLDMEEFRDLRLTVDAFKEVLTMPEFSNLYAGIVLQAY
;
A
#
# COMPACT_ATOMS: atom_id res chain seq x y z
N MET A 1 36.57 -18.06 -21.07
CA MET A 1 35.40 -17.70 -21.90
C MET A 1 34.19 -18.34 -21.26
N SER A 2 33.26 -17.55 -20.73
CA SER A 2 32.01 -18.04 -20.15
C SER A 2 31.11 -18.56 -21.26
N ASN A 3 30.80 -19.86 -21.26
CA ASN A 3 29.75 -20.40 -22.12
C ASN A 3 28.44 -19.69 -21.77
N PRO A 4 27.79 -18.99 -22.71
CA PRO A 4 26.47 -18.44 -22.45
C PRO A 4 25.54 -19.60 -22.06
N LEU A 5 24.72 -19.38 -21.03
CA LEU A 5 23.67 -20.32 -20.66
C LEU A 5 22.81 -20.56 -21.90
N LYS A 6 22.66 -21.82 -22.32
CA LYS A 6 21.75 -22.18 -23.41
C LYS A 6 20.34 -21.82 -22.98
N THR A 7 19.75 -20.80 -23.61
CA THR A 7 18.34 -20.46 -23.44
C THR A 7 17.49 -21.41 -24.29
N ASP A 8 16.35 -21.84 -23.75
CA ASP A 8 15.39 -22.68 -24.47
C ASP A 8 14.81 -21.90 -25.67
N PRO A 9 14.97 -22.37 -26.92
CA PRO A 9 14.41 -21.70 -28.11
C PRO A 9 12.87 -21.60 -28.08
N ASN A 10 12.18 -22.37 -27.24
CA ASN A 10 10.74 -22.21 -27.02
C ASN A 10 10.38 -20.89 -26.30
N ILE A 11 11.35 -20.20 -25.67
CA ILE A 11 11.15 -18.87 -25.08
C ILE A 11 10.69 -17.87 -26.14
N ASP A 12 11.14 -18.01 -27.39
CA ASP A 12 10.75 -17.11 -28.48
C ASP A 12 9.26 -17.28 -28.84
N GLN A 13 8.75 -18.53 -28.84
CA GLN A 13 7.31 -18.80 -29.03
C GLN A 13 6.46 -18.31 -27.85
N LEU A 14 6.99 -18.38 -26.63
CA LEU A 14 6.34 -17.80 -25.45
C LEU A 14 6.27 -16.28 -25.54
N ALA A 15 7.29 -15.61 -26.08
CA ALA A 15 7.29 -14.16 -26.29
C ALA A 15 6.20 -13.74 -27.28
N GLU A 16 6.06 -14.43 -28.41
CA GLU A 16 4.99 -14.17 -29.38
C GLU A 16 3.60 -14.38 -28.77
N SER A 17 3.42 -15.47 -28.04
CA SER A 17 2.17 -15.79 -27.34
C SER A 17 1.83 -14.75 -26.28
N ALA A 18 2.82 -14.30 -25.51
CA ALA A 18 2.65 -13.24 -24.50
C ALA A 18 2.25 -11.91 -25.13
N ILE A 19 2.87 -11.53 -26.26
CA ILE A 19 2.51 -10.31 -27.01
C ILE A 19 1.07 -10.40 -27.52
N LYS A 20 0.67 -11.55 -28.09
CA LYS A 20 -0.69 -11.78 -28.58
C LYS A 20 -1.71 -11.66 -27.46
N ASN A 21 -1.46 -12.31 -26.32
CA ASN A 21 -2.33 -12.24 -25.15
C ASN A 21 -2.42 -10.82 -24.57
N ALA A 22 -1.29 -10.11 -24.48
CA ALA A 22 -1.27 -8.73 -24.02
C ALA A 22 -2.11 -7.82 -24.93
N LYS A 23 -2.00 -7.96 -26.25
CA LYS A 23 -2.84 -7.22 -27.21
C LYS A 23 -4.32 -7.52 -27.02
N ALA A 24 -4.69 -8.79 -26.87
CA ALA A 24 -6.08 -9.20 -26.64
C ALA A 24 -6.64 -8.56 -25.35
N LEU A 25 -5.90 -8.62 -24.25
CA LEU A 25 -6.30 -8.01 -22.97
C LEU A 25 -6.43 -6.49 -23.05
N ILE A 26 -5.54 -5.80 -23.78
CA ILE A 26 -5.64 -4.35 -24.00
C ILE A 26 -6.91 -4.01 -24.78
N THR A 27 -7.20 -4.75 -25.85
CA THR A 27 -8.41 -4.54 -26.66
C THR A 27 -9.67 -4.83 -25.86
N GLU A 28 -9.72 -5.92 -25.10
CA GLU A 28 -10.87 -6.30 -24.27
C GLU A 28 -11.12 -5.29 -23.14
N SER A 29 -10.05 -4.72 -22.56
CA SER A 29 -10.18 -3.74 -21.47
C SER A 29 -10.50 -2.32 -21.94
N ALA A 30 -10.27 -1.97 -23.21
CA ALA A 30 -10.44 -0.61 -23.74
C ALA A 30 -11.86 -0.01 -23.54
N PRO A 31 -12.96 -0.77 -23.75
CA PRO A 31 -14.33 -0.28 -23.50
C PRO A 31 -14.61 -0.03 -22.01
N ASN A 32 -13.93 -0.74 -21.11
CA ASN A 32 -14.12 -0.63 -19.67
C ASN A 32 -13.43 0.61 -19.04
N LEU A 33 -12.68 1.37 -19.85
CA LEU A 33 -11.91 2.50 -19.37
C LEU A 33 -12.79 3.74 -19.16
N LYS A 34 -13.12 4.05 -17.90
CA LYS A 34 -14.00 5.17 -17.54
C LYS A 34 -13.32 6.51 -17.85
N LEU A 35 -14.13 7.54 -18.13
CA LEU A 35 -13.64 8.90 -18.35
C LEU A 35 -12.79 9.42 -17.17
N ASN A 36 -13.20 9.10 -15.94
CA ASN A 36 -12.46 9.46 -14.73
C ASN A 36 -11.10 8.75 -14.64
N ASP A 37 -10.98 7.52 -15.15
CA ASP A 37 -9.71 6.77 -15.18
C ASP A 37 -8.75 7.42 -16.18
N ARG A 38 -9.26 7.81 -17.36
CA ARG A 38 -8.48 8.56 -18.37
C ARG A 38 -7.98 9.89 -17.81
N ALA A 39 -8.86 10.65 -17.17
CA ALA A 39 -8.50 11.93 -16.55
C ALA A 39 -7.46 11.74 -15.43
N SER A 40 -7.61 10.69 -14.61
CA SER A 40 -6.66 10.39 -13.53
C SER A 40 -5.30 9.97 -14.06
N ARG A 41 -5.24 9.08 -15.05
CA ARG A 41 -4.00 8.72 -15.75
C ARG A 41 -3.29 9.95 -16.30
N LYS A 42 -4.01 10.82 -17.02
CA LYS A 42 -3.45 12.07 -17.57
C LYS A 42 -2.87 12.98 -16.48
N ARG A 43 -3.52 13.10 -15.32
CA ARG A 43 -2.99 13.87 -14.17
C ARG A 43 -1.72 13.24 -13.61
N PHE A 44 -1.70 11.94 -13.34
CA PHE A 44 -0.51 11.26 -12.84
C PHE A 44 0.66 11.33 -13.81
N THR A 45 0.42 11.13 -15.12
CA THR A 45 1.48 11.25 -16.14
C THR A 45 2.12 12.63 -16.15
N ARG A 46 1.33 13.70 -15.98
CA ARG A 46 1.87 15.07 -15.90
C ARG A 46 2.72 15.27 -14.66
N LEU A 47 2.20 14.82 -13.51
CA LEU A 47 2.88 14.93 -12.22
C LEU A 47 4.23 14.18 -12.22
N PHE A 48 4.30 12.97 -12.76
CA PHE A 48 5.55 12.21 -12.83
C PHE A 48 6.57 12.74 -13.82
N LYS A 49 6.14 13.46 -14.87
CA LYS A 49 7.04 14.07 -15.85
C LYS A 49 7.66 15.39 -15.38
N ASP A 50 7.14 15.94 -14.29
CA ASP A 50 7.49 17.27 -13.79
C ASP A 50 8.09 17.16 -12.38
N PRO A 51 9.42 17.29 -12.24
CA PRO A 51 10.10 17.17 -10.95
C PRO A 51 9.57 18.12 -9.87
N ASP A 52 9.20 19.35 -10.25
CA ASP A 52 8.64 20.33 -9.32
C ASP A 52 7.27 19.85 -8.83
N ALA A 53 6.45 19.28 -9.71
CA ALA A 53 5.17 18.74 -9.32
C ALA A 53 5.28 17.51 -8.39
N VAL A 54 6.30 16.67 -8.58
CA VAL A 54 6.62 15.60 -7.64
C VAL A 54 6.99 16.17 -6.27
N SER A 55 7.94 17.12 -6.24
CA SER A 55 8.39 17.79 -5.01
C SER A 55 7.21 18.40 -4.23
N VAL A 56 6.39 19.21 -4.92
CA VAL A 56 5.19 19.82 -4.33
C VAL A 56 4.24 18.77 -3.77
N THR A 57 4.03 17.68 -4.49
CA THR A 57 3.15 16.60 -4.04
C THR A 57 3.69 15.93 -2.78
N VAL A 58 5.00 15.65 -2.72
CA VAL A 58 5.66 15.09 -1.53
C VAL A 58 5.50 16.01 -0.33
N THR A 59 5.83 17.31 -0.46
CA THR A 59 5.65 18.29 0.62
C THR A 59 4.20 18.37 1.09
N LEU A 60 3.24 18.35 0.16
CA LEU A 60 1.82 18.36 0.52
C LEU A 60 1.43 17.12 1.34
N THR A 61 1.84 15.92 0.91
CA THR A 61 1.41 14.67 1.54
C THR A 61 2.18 14.34 2.81
N ASP A 62 3.47 14.65 2.88
CA ASP A 62 4.34 14.24 3.99
C ASP A 62 4.48 15.34 5.06
N GLU A 63 4.64 16.59 4.65
CA GLU A 63 4.84 17.69 5.60
C GLU A 63 3.53 18.37 5.99
N VAL A 64 2.76 18.84 5.01
CA VAL A 64 1.56 19.66 5.26
C VAL A 64 0.47 18.86 5.99
N MET A 65 0.26 17.60 5.62
CA MET A 65 -0.78 16.77 6.25
C MET A 65 -0.39 16.22 7.63
N ARG A 66 0.92 16.12 7.93
CA ARG A 66 1.39 15.51 9.19
C ARG A 66 1.55 16.54 10.32
N ILE A 67 1.81 17.80 9.99
CA ILE A 67 2.02 18.86 10.97
C ILE A 67 0.72 19.25 11.67
N LYS A 68 0.71 19.13 13.00
CA LYS A 68 -0.44 19.50 13.85
C LYS A 68 -0.68 21.02 13.88
N SER A 69 0.36 21.83 13.73
CA SER A 69 0.25 23.29 13.76
C SER A 69 -0.26 23.84 12.44
N SER A 70 -1.51 24.34 12.41
CA SER A 70 -2.12 24.88 11.19
C SER A 70 -1.33 26.05 10.59
N LYS A 71 -0.69 26.88 11.41
CA LYS A 71 0.13 28.01 10.94
C LYS A 71 1.38 27.55 10.21
N HIS A 72 2.08 26.55 10.76
CA HIS A 72 3.28 25.99 10.12
C HIS A 72 2.95 25.21 8.86
N ALA A 73 1.90 24.36 8.91
CA ALA A 73 1.41 23.63 7.75
C ALA A 73 1.01 24.57 6.61
N ALA A 74 0.32 25.69 6.91
CA ALA A 74 -0.03 26.68 5.90
C ALA A 74 1.20 27.42 5.33
N LYS A 75 2.25 27.65 6.13
CA LYS A 75 3.51 28.24 5.63
C LYS A 75 4.22 27.32 4.66
N LEU A 76 4.29 26.02 4.95
CA LEU A 76 4.87 25.02 4.05
C LEU A 76 4.03 24.86 2.78
N LEU A 77 2.70 24.83 2.91
CA LEU A 77 1.78 24.85 1.79
C LEU A 77 2.00 26.07 0.88
N ALA A 78 2.20 27.25 1.45
CA ALA A 78 2.53 28.46 0.69
C ALA A 78 3.87 28.35 -0.04
N GLY A 79 4.87 27.71 0.57
CA GLY A 79 6.16 27.41 -0.06
C GLY A 79 6.02 26.46 -1.24
N ALA A 80 5.37 25.31 -1.03
CA ALA A 80 5.12 24.31 -2.07
C ALA A 80 4.25 24.87 -3.22
N ALA A 81 3.23 25.66 -2.90
CA ALA A 81 2.34 26.26 -3.89
C ALA A 81 3.06 27.19 -4.89
N LYS A 82 4.20 27.79 -4.52
CA LYS A 82 5.00 28.61 -5.45
C LYS A 82 5.61 27.79 -6.58
N GLN A 83 5.97 26.54 -6.29
CA GLN A 83 6.54 25.57 -7.24
C GLN A 83 5.44 24.82 -8.02
N ALA A 84 4.16 25.13 -7.79
CA ALA A 84 3.05 24.50 -8.49
C ALA A 84 3.06 24.87 -9.99
N SER A 85 3.57 23.97 -10.81
CA SER A 85 3.67 24.14 -12.25
C SER A 85 2.34 23.87 -12.95
N PHE A 86 2.12 24.58 -14.06
CA PHE A 86 0.97 24.32 -14.94
C PHE A 86 1.12 23.00 -15.72
N ALA A 87 2.36 22.61 -16.01
CA ALA A 87 2.67 21.36 -16.72
C ALA A 87 2.28 20.14 -15.89
N GLY A 88 2.68 20.09 -14.61
CA GLY A 88 2.41 18.99 -13.70
C GLY A 88 0.97 18.93 -13.18
N PHE A 89 0.43 20.05 -12.68
CA PHE A 89 -0.90 20.06 -12.05
C PHE A 89 -2.05 20.36 -13.02
N GLY A 90 -1.75 20.93 -14.19
CA GLY A 90 -2.74 21.52 -15.09
C GLY A 90 -3.25 22.87 -14.59
N PHE A 91 -3.85 23.66 -15.49
CA PHE A 91 -4.25 25.05 -15.22
C PHE A 91 -5.06 25.21 -13.93
N VAL A 92 -6.18 24.51 -13.81
CA VAL A 92 -7.11 24.66 -12.67
C VAL A 92 -6.45 24.36 -11.32
N ASN A 93 -5.71 23.25 -11.23
CA ASN A 93 -5.10 22.85 -9.96
C ASN A 93 -3.89 23.73 -9.62
N ALA A 94 -3.08 24.14 -10.60
CA ALA A 94 -1.94 25.01 -10.38
C ALA A 94 -2.39 26.40 -9.89
N VAL A 95 -3.42 26.99 -10.52
CA VAL A 95 -4.02 28.25 -10.03
C VAL A 95 -4.60 28.05 -8.65
N GLY A 96 -5.40 27.00 -8.44
CA GLY A 96 -6.02 26.72 -7.15
C GLY A 96 -4.99 26.58 -6.03
N LEU A 97 -3.90 25.86 -6.27
CA LEU A 97 -2.84 25.65 -5.28
C LEU A 97 -2.12 26.97 -4.96
N LYS A 98 -1.81 27.79 -5.97
CA LYS A 98 -1.24 29.14 -5.77
C LYS A 98 -2.14 30.03 -4.92
N MET A 99 -3.44 30.07 -5.24
CA MET A 99 -4.43 30.85 -4.47
C MET A 99 -4.54 30.38 -3.02
N ILE A 100 -4.59 29.06 -2.82
CA ILE A 100 -4.63 28.45 -1.48
C ILE A 100 -3.36 28.77 -0.69
N GLY A 101 -2.19 28.76 -1.35
CA GLY A 101 -0.92 29.16 -0.73
C GLY A 101 -0.91 30.60 -0.22
N ILE A 102 -1.52 31.52 -0.97
CA ILE A 102 -1.65 32.94 -0.56
C ILE A 102 -2.63 33.07 0.62
N LEU A 103 -3.79 32.42 0.53
CA LEU A 103 -4.84 32.48 1.56
C LEU A 103 -4.47 31.74 2.86
N GLY A 104 -3.47 30.86 2.81
CA GLY A 104 -3.02 30.06 3.95
C GLY A 104 -2.54 30.88 5.15
N SER A 105 -2.04 32.10 4.94
CA SER A 105 -1.63 32.99 6.04
C SER A 105 -2.81 33.65 6.76
N VAL A 106 -3.90 33.91 6.03
CA VAL A 106 -5.10 34.60 6.53
C VAL A 106 -6.08 33.62 7.16
N ALA A 107 -6.31 32.47 6.51
CA ALA A 107 -7.24 31.45 6.97
C ALA A 107 -6.61 30.04 6.93
N PRO A 108 -5.62 29.74 7.81
CA PRO A 108 -4.90 28.46 7.78
C PRO A 108 -5.82 27.23 7.93
N LYS A 109 -6.79 27.27 8.86
CA LYS A 109 -7.65 26.11 9.16
C LYS A 109 -8.58 25.75 7.99
N PRO A 110 -9.37 26.69 7.40
CA PRO A 110 -10.20 26.39 6.23
C PRO A 110 -9.39 25.91 5.02
N VAL A 111 -8.23 26.52 4.77
CA VAL A 111 -7.33 26.12 3.70
C VAL A 111 -6.87 24.67 3.87
N LEU A 112 -6.38 24.31 5.06
CA LEU A 112 -5.94 22.95 5.33
C LEU A 112 -7.08 21.94 5.27
N PHE A 113 -8.29 22.32 5.70
CA PHE A 113 -9.48 21.47 5.55
C PHE A 113 -9.81 21.20 4.07
N ALA A 114 -9.70 22.22 3.20
CA ALA A 114 -9.92 22.07 1.77
C ALA A 114 -8.87 21.15 1.13
N VAL A 115 -7.60 21.31 1.51
CA VAL A 115 -6.50 20.44 1.05
C VAL A 115 -6.71 18.99 1.51
N ASP A 116 -6.97 18.77 2.80
CA ASP A 116 -7.24 17.43 3.36
C ASP A 116 -8.44 16.75 2.67
N THR A 117 -9.52 17.49 2.44
CA THR A 117 -10.70 16.99 1.73
C THR A 117 -10.37 16.56 0.30
N GLN A 118 -9.55 17.35 -0.40
CA GLN A 118 -9.13 17.04 -1.75
C GLN A 118 -8.23 15.81 -1.81
N VAL A 119 -7.26 15.68 -0.89
CA VAL A 119 -6.38 14.50 -0.80
C VAL A 119 -7.21 13.26 -0.49
N LYS A 120 -8.11 13.31 0.50
CA LYS A 120 -9.03 12.20 0.81
C LYS A 120 -9.88 11.79 -0.38
N ARG A 121 -10.33 12.76 -1.20
CA ARG A 121 -11.09 12.49 -2.43
C ARG A 121 -10.25 11.72 -3.46
N LEU A 122 -8.99 12.12 -3.65
CA LEU A 122 -8.06 11.47 -4.57
C LEU A 122 -7.67 10.06 -4.10
N SER A 123 -7.54 9.85 -2.78
CA SER A 123 -7.14 8.57 -2.19
C SER A 123 -8.29 7.55 -2.03
N LYS A 124 -9.56 7.97 -2.14
CA LYS A 124 -10.76 7.13 -1.90
C LYS A 124 -10.84 5.86 -2.77
N GLY A 125 -10.14 5.82 -3.90
CA GLY A 125 -10.06 4.64 -4.78
C GLY A 125 -8.93 3.66 -4.44
N ILE A 126 -8.01 4.06 -3.58
CA ILE A 126 -6.76 3.35 -3.26
C ILE A 126 -6.79 2.89 -1.80
N ILE A 127 -7.18 3.78 -0.88
CA ILE A 127 -7.28 3.50 0.55
C ILE A 127 -8.74 3.25 0.89
N LEU A 128 -9.01 2.05 1.41
CA LEU A 128 -10.36 1.68 1.87
C LEU A 128 -10.59 2.21 3.30
N PRO A 129 -11.80 2.71 3.62
CA PRO A 129 -12.17 3.07 4.97
C PRO A 129 -12.07 1.86 5.90
N SER A 130 -11.50 2.02 7.09
CA SER A 130 -11.37 0.94 8.08
C SER A 130 -12.67 0.67 8.84
N GLU A 131 -13.62 1.61 8.83
CA GLU A 131 -14.86 1.51 9.59
C GLU A 131 -15.73 0.35 9.06
N LYS A 132 -16.14 -0.55 9.97
CA LYS A 132 -16.87 -1.82 9.65
C LYS A 132 -17.96 -1.66 8.61
N LYS A 133 -18.91 -0.73 8.82
CA LYS A 133 -20.03 -0.49 7.89
C LYS A 133 -19.56 -0.04 6.49
N LYS A 134 -18.53 0.79 6.41
CA LYS A 134 -18.04 1.31 5.13
C LYS A 134 -17.20 0.26 4.39
N LEU A 135 -16.31 -0.44 5.11
CA LEU A 135 -15.49 -1.51 4.55
C LEU A 135 -16.35 -2.66 4.03
N GLY A 136 -17.27 -3.18 4.85
CA GLY A 136 -18.15 -4.29 4.47
C GLY A 136 -19.01 -3.98 3.24
N ARG A 137 -19.51 -2.73 3.10
CA ARG A 137 -20.20 -2.29 1.88
C ARG A 137 -19.29 -2.36 0.65
N GLN A 138 -18.02 -1.99 0.77
CA GLN A 138 -17.08 -2.02 -0.34
C GLN A 138 -16.68 -3.45 -0.72
N ILE A 139 -16.39 -4.31 0.26
CA ILE A 139 -16.13 -5.73 0.03
C ILE A 139 -17.31 -6.39 -0.68
N LYS A 140 -18.53 -6.24 -0.12
CA LYS A 140 -19.76 -6.80 -0.73
C LYS A 140 -19.99 -6.30 -2.15
N ARG A 141 -19.74 -5.01 -2.41
CA ARG A 141 -19.88 -4.44 -3.77
C ARG A 141 -18.87 -5.03 -4.75
N ARG A 142 -17.62 -5.29 -4.33
CA ARG A 142 -16.57 -5.87 -5.18
C ARG A 142 -16.81 -7.36 -5.43
N SER A 143 -17.26 -8.09 -4.41
CA SER A 143 -17.63 -9.50 -4.49
C SER A 143 -18.71 -9.79 -5.54
N LYS A 144 -19.67 -8.86 -5.75
CA LYS A 144 -20.67 -8.96 -6.84
C LYS A 144 -20.06 -9.08 -8.25
N ASN A 145 -18.82 -8.63 -8.43
CA ASN A 145 -18.09 -8.72 -9.69
C ASN A 145 -17.01 -9.81 -9.65
N ALA A 146 -17.15 -10.81 -8.76
CA ALA A 146 -16.17 -11.86 -8.51
C ALA A 146 -14.76 -11.34 -8.11
N ILE A 147 -14.68 -10.13 -7.56
CA ILE A 147 -13.42 -9.54 -7.08
C ILE A 147 -13.30 -9.78 -5.57
N ARG A 148 -12.30 -10.57 -5.17
CA ARG A 148 -11.86 -10.73 -3.77
C ARG A 148 -10.87 -9.62 -3.41
N LEU A 149 -10.86 -9.18 -2.15
CA LEU A 149 -10.00 -8.09 -1.68
C LEU A 149 -8.98 -8.63 -0.68
N ASN A 150 -7.70 -8.36 -0.96
CA ASN A 150 -6.62 -8.53 0.00
C ASN A 150 -6.57 -7.30 0.92
N ILE A 151 -6.78 -7.50 2.22
CA ILE A 151 -6.77 -6.42 3.22
C ILE A 151 -5.38 -6.26 3.83
N ASN A 152 -4.79 -5.07 3.68
CA ASN A 152 -3.55 -4.67 4.33
C ASN A 152 -3.83 -3.53 5.33
N VAL A 153 -3.52 -3.73 6.61
CA VAL A 153 -3.76 -2.73 7.66
C VAL A 153 -2.65 -1.67 7.64
N LEU A 154 -3.00 -0.51 7.10
CA LEU A 154 -2.09 0.63 6.98
C LEU A 154 -1.66 1.22 8.32
N GLY A 155 -0.47 1.82 8.31
CA GLY A 155 0.06 2.67 9.36
C GLY A 155 1.58 2.74 9.33
N GLU A 156 2.15 3.65 10.12
CA GLU A 156 3.58 3.96 10.13
C GLU A 156 4.43 2.80 10.64
N ALA A 157 5.75 2.92 10.43
CA ALA A 157 6.74 2.02 11.01
C ALA A 157 6.61 2.02 12.53
N VAL A 158 6.73 0.84 13.11
CA VAL A 158 6.60 0.61 14.55
C VAL A 158 7.93 0.83 15.23
N LEU A 159 7.95 1.73 16.20
CA LEU A 159 9.17 2.12 16.91
C LEU A 159 9.32 1.39 18.25
N GLY A 160 8.28 0.72 18.72
CA GLY A 160 8.30 0.01 19.99
C GLY A 160 7.20 -1.03 20.16
N GLN A 161 7.27 -1.76 21.27
CA GLN A 161 6.39 -2.90 21.56
C GLN A 161 4.91 -2.52 21.56
N ARG A 162 4.54 -1.42 22.21
CA ARG A 162 3.15 -0.94 22.28
C ARG A 162 2.53 -0.76 20.89
N GLU A 163 3.23 -0.10 19.98
CA GLU A 163 2.72 0.17 18.63
C GLU A 163 2.61 -1.12 17.80
N ALA A 164 3.54 -2.06 18.00
CA ALA A 164 3.52 -3.36 17.32
C ALA A 164 2.35 -4.21 17.81
N ASP A 165 2.07 -4.21 19.11
CA ASP A 165 0.91 -4.87 19.69
C ASP A 165 -0.39 -4.21 19.20
N GLU A 166 -0.48 -2.88 19.17
CA GLU A 166 -1.64 -2.18 18.60
C GLU A 166 -1.88 -2.54 17.13
N ARG A 167 -0.81 -2.66 16.32
CA ARG A 167 -0.93 -3.08 14.92
C ARG A 167 -1.38 -4.53 14.80
N PHE A 168 -0.78 -5.40 15.60
CA PHE A 168 -1.12 -6.82 15.68
C PHE A 168 -2.61 -7.00 16.02
N GLU A 169 -3.11 -6.34 17.06
CA GLU A 169 -4.52 -6.40 17.45
C GLU A 169 -5.45 -5.89 16.34
N ARG A 170 -5.07 -4.83 15.61
CA ARG A 170 -5.87 -4.35 14.47
C ARG A 170 -5.94 -5.37 13.33
N VAL A 171 -4.85 -6.10 13.07
CA VAL A 171 -4.85 -7.21 12.09
C VAL A 171 -5.82 -8.29 12.54
N LEU A 172 -5.73 -8.72 13.80
CA LEU A 172 -6.65 -9.72 14.34
C LEU A 172 -8.11 -9.25 14.30
N GLU A 173 -8.38 -7.98 14.65
CA GLU A 173 -9.72 -7.40 14.55
C GLU A 173 -10.26 -7.45 13.12
N MET A 174 -9.41 -7.21 12.11
CA MET A 174 -9.82 -7.36 10.70
C MET A 174 -10.12 -8.82 10.35
N MET A 175 -9.29 -9.77 10.79
CA MET A 175 -9.47 -11.19 10.50
C MET A 175 -10.75 -11.77 11.11
N HIS A 176 -11.20 -11.25 12.26
CA HIS A 176 -12.47 -11.67 12.88
C HIS A 176 -13.70 -11.10 12.18
N ARG A 177 -13.56 -10.26 11.15
CA ARG A 177 -14.69 -9.75 10.38
C ARG A 177 -15.12 -10.81 9.37
N PRO A 178 -16.41 -11.23 9.36
CA PRO A 178 -16.87 -12.32 8.49
C PRO A 178 -16.76 -12.00 7.00
N GLU A 179 -16.71 -10.71 6.63
CA GLU A 179 -16.48 -10.29 5.25
C GLU A 179 -15.00 -10.32 4.81
N VAL A 180 -14.04 -10.55 5.72
CA VAL A 180 -12.61 -10.56 5.41
C VAL A 180 -12.13 -12.00 5.31
N ASP A 181 -11.68 -12.40 4.12
CA ASP A 181 -11.21 -13.75 3.82
C ASP A 181 -9.73 -13.79 3.36
N TYR A 182 -9.09 -12.63 3.26
CA TYR A 182 -7.69 -12.48 2.86
C TYR A 182 -7.07 -11.27 3.58
N VAL A 183 -5.95 -11.49 4.27
CA VAL A 183 -5.10 -10.40 4.81
C VAL A 183 -3.65 -10.51 4.34
N SER A 184 -3.00 -9.37 4.16
CA SER A 184 -1.53 -9.29 4.07
C SER A 184 -0.95 -8.70 5.33
N VAL A 185 0.10 -9.33 5.84
CA VAL A 185 0.78 -8.94 7.08
C VAL A 185 2.25 -8.71 6.80
N LYS A 186 2.75 -7.56 7.25
CA LYS A 186 4.18 -7.25 7.33
C LYS A 186 4.69 -7.62 8.71
N LEU A 187 5.66 -8.52 8.80
CA LEU A 187 6.16 -9.00 10.09
C LEU A 187 6.80 -7.87 10.91
N SER A 188 7.49 -6.92 10.27
CA SER A 188 8.04 -5.75 10.97
C SER A 188 6.96 -4.87 11.58
N SER A 189 5.73 -4.92 11.06
CA SER A 189 4.62 -4.10 11.56
C SER A 189 3.97 -4.64 12.82
N VAL A 190 4.12 -5.95 13.10
CA VAL A 190 3.44 -6.66 14.19
C VAL A 190 4.39 -7.22 15.25
N ALA A 191 5.70 -7.19 14.99
CA ALA A 191 6.74 -7.56 15.93
C ALA A 191 7.73 -6.41 16.10
N ALA A 192 7.89 -5.94 17.33
CA ALA A 192 8.89 -4.93 17.64
C ALA A 192 10.31 -5.51 17.73
N GLN A 193 11.30 -4.62 17.68
CA GLN A 193 12.72 -4.95 17.89
C GLN A 193 13.23 -6.05 16.94
N ILE A 194 12.97 -5.90 15.65
CA ILE A 194 13.64 -6.70 14.61
C ILE A 194 15.08 -6.22 14.50
N ILE A 195 16.01 -6.97 15.11
CA ILE A 195 17.41 -6.58 15.24
C ILE A 195 18.25 -7.58 14.44
N ALA A 196 18.96 -7.09 13.43
CA ALA A 196 19.76 -7.94 12.53
C ALA A 196 20.85 -8.76 13.27
N LEU A 197 21.39 -8.22 14.37
CA LEU A 197 22.40 -8.89 15.21
C LEU A 197 21.78 -9.97 16.12
N ASP A 198 20.56 -9.76 16.62
CA ASP A 198 19.82 -10.73 17.43
C ASP A 198 18.92 -11.59 16.55
N ARG A 199 19.52 -12.41 15.68
CA ARG A 199 18.76 -13.29 14.78
C ARG A 199 17.85 -14.26 15.54
N LYS A 200 18.38 -14.92 16.56
CA LYS A 200 17.64 -15.96 17.31
C LYS A 200 16.47 -15.36 18.09
N GLY A 201 16.69 -14.26 18.81
CA GLY A 201 15.62 -13.59 19.56
C GLY A 201 14.59 -12.97 18.62
N THR A 202 15.03 -12.38 17.51
CA THR A 202 14.12 -11.84 16.49
C THR A 202 13.25 -12.93 15.88
N ALA A 203 13.84 -14.05 15.45
CA ALA A 203 13.09 -15.19 14.92
C ALA A 203 12.06 -15.70 15.94
N LYS A 204 12.45 -15.86 17.22
CA LYS A 204 11.52 -16.26 18.28
C LYS A 204 10.33 -15.29 18.44
N ARG A 205 10.58 -13.98 18.46
CA ARG A 205 9.52 -12.95 18.59
C ARG A 205 8.57 -12.96 17.40
N VAL A 206 9.13 -13.02 16.19
CA VAL A 206 8.38 -13.03 14.93
C VAL A 206 7.56 -14.32 14.79
N SER A 207 8.18 -15.49 15.00
CA SER A 207 7.49 -16.78 14.94
C SER A 207 6.36 -16.87 15.97
N ALA A 208 6.53 -16.33 17.19
CA ALA A 208 5.47 -16.28 18.19
C ALA A 208 4.24 -15.47 17.73
N LYS A 209 4.45 -14.29 17.14
CA LYS A 209 3.36 -13.48 16.56
C LYS A 209 2.71 -14.16 15.37
N LEU A 210 3.51 -14.79 14.50
CA LEU A 210 3.01 -15.50 13.33
C LEU A 210 2.12 -16.70 13.71
N GLN A 211 2.52 -17.49 14.72
CA GLN A 211 1.70 -18.57 15.25
C GLN A 211 0.32 -18.07 15.72
N GLN A 212 0.27 -16.93 16.42
CA GLN A 212 -1.00 -16.36 16.87
C GLN A 212 -1.90 -15.92 15.70
N ILE A 213 -1.33 -15.28 14.67
CA ILE A 213 -2.05 -14.92 13.45
C ILE A 213 -2.59 -16.18 12.75
N TYR A 214 -1.79 -17.23 12.65
CA TYR A 214 -2.19 -18.48 12.02
C TYR A 214 -3.26 -19.25 12.79
N ARG A 215 -3.26 -19.22 14.12
CA ARG A 215 -4.37 -19.75 14.94
C ARG A 215 -5.68 -19.02 14.64
N VAL A 216 -5.64 -17.69 14.51
CA VAL A 216 -6.83 -16.91 14.12
C VAL A 216 -7.24 -17.23 12.69
N SER A 217 -6.28 -17.39 11.76
CA SER A 217 -6.55 -17.80 10.38
C SER A 217 -7.28 -19.15 10.30
N GLN A 218 -6.89 -20.13 11.12
CA GLN A 218 -7.58 -21.43 11.20
C GLN A 218 -9.02 -21.29 11.71
N SER A 219 -9.27 -20.41 12.68
CA SER A 219 -10.62 -20.24 13.24
C SER A 219 -11.54 -19.42 12.34
N THR A 220 -11.01 -18.44 11.60
CA THR A 220 -11.80 -17.54 10.74
C THR A 220 -11.83 -17.96 9.27
N GLY A 221 -10.96 -18.89 8.85
CA GLY A 221 -10.78 -19.26 7.45
C GLY A 221 -10.13 -18.16 6.60
N THR A 222 -9.52 -17.14 7.22
CA THR A 222 -8.85 -16.04 6.51
C THR A 222 -7.52 -16.51 5.93
N PHE A 223 -7.30 -16.33 4.63
CA PHE A 223 -5.98 -16.56 4.01
C PHE A 223 -4.99 -15.48 4.45
N VAL A 224 -3.84 -15.89 4.98
CA VAL A 224 -2.78 -14.98 5.42
C VAL A 224 -1.62 -15.00 4.43
N ASN A 225 -1.30 -13.83 3.88
CA ASN A 225 -0.15 -13.63 3.01
C ASN A 225 0.91 -12.78 3.72
N LEU A 226 2.16 -13.24 3.77
CA LEU A 226 3.25 -12.46 4.34
C LEU A 226 3.85 -11.55 3.27
N ASP A 227 3.74 -10.24 3.48
CA ASP A 227 4.39 -9.25 2.64
C ASP A 227 5.91 -9.29 2.85
N MET A 228 6.66 -9.09 1.76
CA MET A 228 8.11 -8.97 1.80
C MET A 228 8.51 -7.49 1.86
N GLU A 229 9.38 -7.16 2.80
CA GLU A 229 9.79 -5.80 3.10
C GLU A 229 11.14 -5.47 2.45
N GLU A 230 12.11 -4.97 3.22
CA GLU A 230 13.47 -4.73 2.76
C GLU A 230 14.26 -6.04 2.66
N PHE A 231 15.28 -6.07 1.80
CA PHE A 231 16.13 -7.26 1.61
C PHE A 231 16.74 -7.80 2.91
N ARG A 232 17.01 -6.92 3.89
CA ARG A 232 17.54 -7.31 5.20
C ARG A 232 16.61 -8.26 5.97
N ASP A 233 15.31 -8.17 5.73
CA ASP A 233 14.26 -8.94 6.42
C ASP A 233 13.91 -10.23 5.66
N LEU A 234 14.37 -10.40 4.41
CA LEU A 234 14.03 -11.55 3.54
C LEU A 234 14.28 -12.89 4.21
N ARG A 235 15.50 -13.12 4.70
CA ARG A 235 15.87 -14.40 5.31
C ARG A 235 15.03 -14.68 6.55
N LEU A 236 14.87 -13.67 7.41
CA LEU A 236 14.07 -13.78 8.63
C LEU A 236 12.62 -14.15 8.31
N THR A 237 12.00 -13.46 7.36
CA THR A 237 10.60 -13.69 6.96
C THR A 237 10.41 -15.08 6.36
N VAL A 238 11.32 -15.53 5.49
CA VAL A 238 11.27 -16.87 4.89
C VAL A 238 11.49 -17.96 5.95
N ASP A 239 12.47 -17.77 6.84
CA ASP A 239 12.77 -18.75 7.89
C ASP A 239 11.59 -18.88 8.86
N ALA A 240 11.03 -17.76 9.34
CA ALA A 240 9.86 -17.76 10.22
C ALA A 240 8.62 -18.38 9.54
N PHE A 241 8.38 -18.06 8.26
CA PHE A 241 7.28 -18.64 7.49
C PHE A 241 7.40 -20.18 7.41
N LYS A 242 8.57 -20.68 7.05
CA LYS A 242 8.83 -22.12 6.94
C LYS A 242 8.78 -22.82 8.29
N GLU A 243 9.43 -22.25 9.31
CA GLU A 243 9.49 -22.81 10.66
C GLU A 243 8.08 -22.99 11.22
N VAL A 244 7.25 -21.94 11.16
CA VAL A 244 5.89 -21.99 11.70
C VAL A 244 5.01 -22.94 10.91
N LEU A 245 5.02 -22.91 9.57
CA LEU A 245 4.18 -23.82 8.77
C LEU A 245 4.61 -25.30 8.86
N THR A 246 5.83 -25.59 9.29
CA THR A 246 6.29 -26.97 9.52
C THR A 246 5.75 -27.54 10.85
N MET A 247 5.23 -26.70 11.75
CA MET A 247 4.68 -27.17 13.02
C MET A 247 3.42 -28.02 12.79
N PRO A 248 3.23 -29.14 13.53
CA PRO A 248 2.06 -30.00 13.36
C PRO A 248 0.71 -29.27 13.43
N GLU A 249 0.61 -28.25 14.29
CA GLU A 249 -0.55 -27.38 14.46
C GLU A 249 -0.99 -26.72 13.14
N PHE A 250 -0.05 -26.37 12.25
CA PHE A 250 -0.30 -25.62 11.01
C PHE A 250 -0.11 -26.47 9.74
N SER A 251 0.04 -27.78 9.87
CA SER A 251 0.29 -28.71 8.75
C SER A 251 -0.74 -28.64 7.62
N ASN A 252 -1.99 -28.31 7.95
CA ASN A 252 -3.09 -28.15 6.98
C ASN A 252 -3.43 -26.70 6.66
N LEU A 253 -2.65 -25.73 7.16
CA LEU A 253 -2.89 -24.32 6.93
C LEU A 253 -2.37 -23.88 5.56
N TYR A 254 -3.22 -23.23 4.78
CA TYR A 254 -2.83 -22.57 3.54
C TYR A 254 -2.48 -21.10 3.81
N ALA A 255 -1.21 -20.75 3.64
CA ALA A 255 -0.70 -19.39 3.78
C ALA A 255 0.23 -19.03 2.61
N GLY A 256 0.38 -17.73 2.36
CA GLY A 256 1.22 -17.19 1.28
C GLY A 256 2.42 -16.41 1.81
N ILE A 257 3.43 -16.25 0.96
CA ILE A 257 4.59 -15.37 1.16
C ILE A 257 4.93 -14.69 -0.15
N VAL A 258 5.29 -13.40 -0.09
CA VAL A 258 5.75 -12.65 -1.25
C VAL A 258 7.24 -12.92 -1.50
N LEU A 259 7.60 -13.15 -2.77
CA LEU A 259 8.98 -13.16 -3.25
C LEU A 259 9.14 -12.08 -4.32
N GLN A 260 10.14 -11.23 -4.16
CA GLN A 260 10.35 -10.07 -5.04
C GLN A 260 11.32 -10.47 -6.17
N ALA A 261 10.95 -10.21 -7.44
CA ALA A 261 11.69 -10.65 -8.62
C ALA A 261 12.64 -9.60 -9.23
N TYR A 262 12.69 -8.41 -8.63
CA TYR A 262 13.57 -7.29 -9.00
C TYR A 262 15.03 -7.46 -8.55
#